data_AF-A0A538EU87-F1
#
_entry.id   AF-A0A538EU87-F1
#
_cell.length_a   1.000
_cell.length_b   1.000
_cell.length_c   1.000
_cell.angle_alpha   90.00
_cell.angle_beta   90.00
_cell.angle_gamma   90.00
#
_symmetry.space_group_name_H-M   'P 1'
#
loop_
_entity.id
_entity.type
_entity.pdbx_description
1 polymer ?
#
loop_
_entity_poly.entity_id
_entity_poly.type
_entity_poly.pdbx_seq_one_letter_code
_entity_poly.pdbx_strand_id
1 'polypeptide(L)'
;MLKDPFTAWDGPFPYDLLKPVGATPELPHAEMLEIPFELLSQGLMSPEANHAWEELRLIERRLFVDLMMYELDPATEIAAARAAVERELADPGEPPEVDQALRIPPDLVEGLAAEVRLPVPLPAPETDALPEFGEIPPRYLLNQLIRFDR
;
A
#
# COMPACT_ATOMS: atom_id res chain seq x y z
N MET A 1 9.89 -17.01 -6.50
CA MET A 1 8.86 -16.27 -7.27
C MET A 1 8.22 -15.21 -6.40
N LEU A 2 7.86 -14.08 -7.00
CA LEU A 2 7.23 -12.93 -6.36
C LEU A 2 5.79 -12.81 -6.88
N LYS A 3 4.81 -12.68 -5.98
CA LYS A 3 3.44 -12.33 -6.37
C LYS A 3 3.41 -10.90 -6.94
N ASP A 4 2.61 -10.68 -7.97
CA ASP A 4 2.34 -9.34 -8.47
C ASP A 4 1.80 -8.41 -7.35
N PRO A 5 2.51 -7.34 -6.99
CA PRO A 5 2.07 -6.40 -5.96
C PRO A 5 0.81 -5.61 -6.35
N PHE A 6 0.51 -5.47 -7.64
CA PHE A 6 -0.65 -4.71 -8.12
C PHE A 6 -1.90 -5.57 -8.31
N THR A 7 -1.77 -6.89 -8.14
CA THR A 7 -2.88 -7.80 -8.29
C THR A 7 -3.69 -7.89 -7.00
N ALA A 8 -4.88 -7.31 -7.05
CA ALA A 8 -5.93 -7.56 -6.08
C ALA A 8 -6.40 -9.01 -6.25
N TRP A 9 -6.18 -9.83 -5.22
CA TRP A 9 -6.70 -11.18 -5.14
C TRP A 9 -7.75 -11.21 -4.03
N ASP A 10 -8.93 -11.77 -4.32
CA ASP A 10 -9.98 -11.90 -3.32
C ASP A 10 -9.59 -12.97 -2.29
N GLY A 11 -9.14 -12.49 -1.14
CA GLY A 11 -8.70 -13.35 -0.02
C GLY A 11 -7.21 -13.72 -0.07
N PRO A 12 -6.81 -14.72 0.74
CA PRO A 12 -5.43 -15.18 0.78
C PRO A 12 -5.03 -15.81 -0.55
N PHE A 13 -3.80 -15.55 -0.98
CA PHE A 13 -3.31 -16.05 -2.25
C PHE A 13 -3.10 -17.59 -2.20
N PRO A 14 -3.46 -18.35 -3.24
CA PRO A 14 -3.54 -19.81 -3.14
C PRO A 14 -2.22 -20.48 -2.74
N TYR A 15 -1.11 -20.06 -3.33
CA TYR A 15 0.21 -20.62 -3.01
C TYR A 15 0.68 -20.28 -1.59
N ASP A 16 0.24 -19.16 -0.99
CA ASP A 16 0.63 -18.80 0.37
C ASP A 16 0.02 -19.75 1.40
N LEU A 17 -1.23 -20.18 1.18
CA LEU A 17 -1.93 -21.12 2.06
C LEU A 17 -1.40 -22.55 1.94
N LEU A 18 -1.00 -22.96 0.73
CA LEU A 18 -0.53 -24.31 0.45
C LEU A 18 1.00 -24.45 0.57
N LYS A 19 1.72 -23.35 0.83
CA LYS A 19 3.17 -23.34 1.07
C LYS A 19 3.65 -24.33 2.13
N PRO A 20 2.96 -24.54 3.28
CA PRO A 20 3.42 -25.48 4.31
C PRO A 20 3.57 -26.92 3.82
N VAL A 21 2.76 -27.32 2.84
CA VAL A 21 2.78 -28.66 2.22
C VAL A 21 3.59 -28.68 0.92
N GLY A 22 4.40 -27.64 0.67
CA GLY A 22 5.31 -27.59 -0.47
C GLY A 22 4.69 -27.20 -1.81
N ALA A 23 3.45 -26.70 -1.83
CA ALA A 23 2.84 -26.23 -3.06
C ALA A 23 3.60 -25.01 -3.61
N THR A 24 4.08 -25.15 -4.84
CA THR A 24 4.76 -24.09 -5.58
C THR A 24 4.32 -24.11 -7.04
N PRO A 25 4.49 -23.02 -7.81
CA PRO A 25 4.16 -23.01 -9.23
C PRO A 25 4.95 -24.03 -10.05
N GLU A 26 6.14 -24.42 -9.60
CA GLU A 26 6.99 -25.42 -10.24
C GLU A 26 6.51 -26.87 -10.00
N LEU A 27 5.63 -27.09 -9.02
CA LEU A 27 5.15 -28.42 -8.65
C LEU A 27 4.37 -29.06 -9.81
N PRO A 28 4.65 -30.31 -10.22
CA PRO A 28 3.87 -30.96 -11.27
C PRO A 28 2.36 -30.94 -10.98
N HIS A 29 1.54 -30.76 -12.01
CA HIS A 29 0.08 -30.68 -11.81
C HIS A 29 -0.51 -31.95 -11.19
N ALA A 30 0.06 -33.12 -11.51
CA ALA A 30 -0.33 -34.38 -10.88
C ALA A 30 -0.11 -34.36 -9.36
N GLU A 31 1.03 -33.83 -8.90
CA GLU A 31 1.34 -33.72 -7.48
C GLU A 31 0.47 -32.67 -6.77
N MET A 32 0.07 -31.61 -7.48
CA MET A 32 -0.88 -30.61 -6.96
C MET A 32 -2.25 -31.23 -6.60
N LEU A 33 -2.67 -32.30 -7.28
CA LEU A 33 -3.92 -32.99 -6.97
C LEU A 33 -3.86 -33.78 -5.65
N GLU A 34 -2.66 -34.13 -5.20
CA GLU A 34 -2.43 -34.91 -3.98
C GLU A 34 -2.31 -34.04 -2.71
N ILE A 35 -2.17 -32.71 -2.89
CA ILE A 35 -2.04 -31.72 -1.81
C ILE A 35 -3.11 -31.84 -0.69
N PRO A 36 -4.39 -32.14 -0.96
CA PRO A 36 -5.39 -32.29 0.09
C PRO A 36 -5.06 -33.42 1.07
N PHE A 37 -4.44 -34.50 0.60
CA PHE A 37 -4.05 -35.62 1.46
C PHE A 37 -2.92 -35.23 2.41
N GLU A 38 -1.93 -34.48 1.90
CA GLU A 38 -0.86 -33.90 2.72
C GLU A 38 -1.42 -32.95 3.77
N LEU A 39 -2.32 -32.03 3.38
CA LEU A 39 -2.99 -31.10 4.31
C LEU A 39 -3.78 -31.83 5.40
N LEU A 40 -4.52 -32.88 5.05
CA LEU A 40 -5.27 -33.70 6.00
C LEU A 40 -4.34 -34.44 6.96
N SER A 41 -3.25 -35.01 6.46
CA SER A 41 -2.26 -35.74 7.27
C SER A 41 -1.60 -34.86 8.33
N GLN A 42 -1.43 -33.57 8.03
CA GLN A 42 -0.81 -32.58 8.90
C GLN A 42 -1.84 -31.80 9.74
N GLY A 43 -3.14 -32.05 9.55
CA GLY A 43 -4.21 -31.33 10.26
C GLY A 43 -4.34 -29.86 9.88
N LEU A 44 -3.87 -29.48 8.67
CA LEU A 44 -3.87 -28.11 8.15
C LEU A 44 -5.02 -27.80 7.19
N MET A 45 -5.95 -28.75 7.03
CA MET A 45 -7.09 -28.60 6.14
C MET A 45 -8.14 -27.63 6.71
N SER A 46 -8.04 -26.36 6.32
CA SER A 46 -9.05 -25.32 6.58
C SER A 46 -9.96 -25.10 5.36
N PRO A 47 -11.13 -24.45 5.51
CA PRO A 47 -11.97 -24.06 4.37
C PRO A 47 -11.22 -23.20 3.34
N GLU A 48 -10.37 -22.29 3.80
CA GLU A 48 -9.54 -21.43 2.96
C GLU A 48 -8.48 -22.24 2.22
N ALA A 49 -7.83 -23.21 2.89
CA ALA A 49 -6.87 -24.11 2.25
C ALA A 49 -7.54 -25.00 1.19
N ASN A 50 -8.75 -25.50 1.46
CA ASN A 50 -9.52 -26.26 0.49
C ASN A 50 -9.89 -25.39 -0.72
N HIS A 51 -10.35 -24.16 -0.49
CA HIS A 51 -10.67 -23.23 -1.57
C HIS A 51 -9.43 -22.89 -2.41
N ALA A 52 -8.29 -22.62 -1.77
CA ALA A 52 -7.01 -22.42 -2.46
C ALA A 52 -6.61 -23.63 -3.32
N TRP A 53 -6.82 -24.85 -2.82
CA TRP A 53 -6.61 -26.06 -3.60
C TRP A 53 -7.60 -26.16 -4.78
N GLU A 54 -8.87 -25.80 -4.59
CA GLU A 54 -9.86 -25.77 -5.69
C GLU A 54 -9.49 -24.78 -6.80
N GLU A 55 -8.86 -23.64 -6.46
CA GLU A 55 -8.28 -22.72 -7.43
C GLU A 55 -7.15 -23.36 -8.24
N LEU A 56 -6.29 -24.17 -7.62
CA LEU A 56 -5.09 -24.74 -8.27
C LEU A 56 -5.30 -26.12 -8.90
N ARG A 57 -6.37 -26.84 -8.54
CA ARG A 57 -6.66 -28.18 -9.10
C ARG A 57 -7.10 -28.13 -10.56
N LEU A 58 -7.64 -27.00 -11.02
CA LEU A 58 -8.04 -26.80 -12.41
C LEU A 58 -6.90 -26.14 -13.17
N ILE A 59 -6.43 -26.77 -14.24
CA ILE A 59 -5.24 -26.31 -14.97
C ILE A 59 -5.39 -24.86 -15.48
N GLU A 60 -6.56 -24.49 -15.97
CA GLU A 60 -6.83 -23.14 -16.51
C GLU A 60 -6.73 -22.07 -15.40
N ARG A 61 -7.26 -22.38 -14.22
CA ARG A 61 -7.23 -21.47 -13.06
C ARG A 61 -5.83 -21.41 -12.48
N ARG A 62 -5.13 -22.54 -12.42
CA ARG A 62 -3.72 -22.58 -12.03
C ARG A 62 -2.84 -21.72 -12.94
N LEU A 63 -3.01 -21.84 -14.26
CA LEU A 63 -2.28 -21.00 -15.21
C LEU A 63 -2.56 -19.50 -15.01
N PHE A 64 -3.79 -19.15 -14.67
CA PHE A 64 -4.15 -17.77 -14.31
C PHE A 64 -3.45 -17.32 -13.02
N VAL A 65 -3.38 -18.15 -11.99
CA VAL A 65 -2.64 -17.84 -10.75
C VAL A 65 -1.14 -17.71 -11.04
N ASP A 66 -0.59 -18.62 -11.84
CA ASP A 66 0.83 -18.66 -12.22
C ASP A 66 1.22 -17.42 -13.05
N LEU A 67 0.31 -16.87 -13.86
CA LEU A 67 0.53 -15.60 -14.58
C LEU A 67 0.80 -14.43 -13.64
N MET A 68 0.26 -14.47 -12.42
CA MET A 68 0.44 -13.42 -11.42
C MET A 68 1.72 -13.62 -10.59
N MET A 69 2.56 -14.59 -10.96
CA MET A 69 3.82 -14.91 -10.29
C MET A 69 4.99 -14.57 -11.21
N TYR A 70 5.91 -13.75 -10.71
CA TYR A 70 7.13 -13.39 -11.41
C TYR A 70 8.32 -14.22 -10.92
N GLU A 71 9.09 -14.74 -11.86
CA GLU A 71 10.44 -15.18 -11.58
C GLU A 71 11.33 -13.94 -11.50
N LEU A 72 11.89 -13.70 -10.31
CA LEU A 72 12.80 -12.60 -10.06
C LEU A 72 14.08 -13.21 -9.48
N ASP A 73 15.20 -13.02 -10.19
CA ASP A 73 16.53 -13.26 -9.62
C ASP A 73 17.01 -11.98 -8.92
N PRO A 74 17.01 -11.93 -7.58
CA PRO A 74 17.34 -10.71 -6.87
C PRO A 74 18.74 -10.21 -7.18
N ALA A 75 19.71 -11.09 -7.42
CA ALA A 75 21.10 -10.68 -7.64
C ALA A 75 21.23 -9.89 -8.94
N THR A 76 20.66 -10.41 -10.04
CA THR A 76 20.70 -9.78 -11.35
C THR A 76 19.83 -8.52 -11.40
N GLU A 77 18.61 -8.59 -10.86
CA GLU A 77 17.63 -7.51 -10.91
C GLU A 77 18.06 -6.31 -10.04
N ILE A 78 18.60 -6.55 -8.84
CA ILE A 78 19.12 -5.47 -7.99
C ILE A 78 20.32 -4.79 -8.62
N ALA A 79 21.22 -5.55 -9.27
CA ALA A 79 22.37 -4.99 -9.95
C ALA A 79 21.94 -4.10 -11.13
N ALA A 80 20.98 -4.55 -11.93
CA ALA A 80 20.41 -3.79 -13.04
C ALA A 80 19.71 -2.51 -12.56
N ALA A 81 18.86 -2.62 -11.53
CA ALA A 81 18.17 -1.48 -10.94
C ALA A 81 19.16 -0.43 -10.37
N ARG A 82 20.21 -0.88 -9.68
CA ARG A 82 21.26 0.00 -9.16
C ARG A 82 21.97 0.75 -10.29
N ALA A 83 22.36 0.04 -11.35
CA ALA A 83 23.00 0.66 -12.51
C ALA A 83 22.07 1.66 -13.22
N ALA A 84 20.75 1.42 -13.21
CA ALA A 84 19.78 2.37 -13.74
C ALA A 84 19.71 3.66 -12.92
N VAL A 85 19.58 3.54 -11.60
CA VAL A 85 19.57 4.68 -10.67
C VAL A 85 20.88 5.47 -10.77
N GLU A 86 22.03 4.79 -10.85
CA GLU A 86 23.34 5.46 -10.97
C GLU A 86 23.47 6.25 -12.27
N ARG A 87 22.90 5.75 -13.37
CA ARG A 87 22.84 6.48 -14.65
C ARG A 87 21.95 7.72 -14.58
N GLU A 88 20.79 7.60 -13.95
CA GLU A 88 19.88 8.73 -13.74
C GLU A 88 20.50 9.78 -12.81
N LEU A 89 21.26 9.36 -11.80
CA LEU A 89 21.98 10.29 -10.92
C LEU A 89 23.17 10.96 -11.62
N ALA A 90 23.81 10.30 -12.57
CA ALA A 90 24.94 10.86 -13.33
C ALA A 90 24.50 11.98 -14.30
N ASP A 91 23.26 11.91 -14.80
CA ASP A 91 22.63 12.96 -15.60
C ASP A 91 21.19 13.18 -15.12
N PRO A 92 20.99 13.94 -14.02
CA PRO A 92 19.68 14.14 -13.40
C PRO A 92 18.73 14.99 -14.26
N GLY A 93 19.15 15.43 -15.44
CA GLY A 93 18.45 16.41 -16.26
C GLY A 93 18.44 17.80 -15.62
N GLU A 94 17.71 18.72 -16.25
CA GLU A 94 17.53 20.07 -15.72
C GLU A 94 16.38 20.04 -14.70
N PRO A 95 16.60 20.49 -13.45
CA PRO A 95 15.52 20.56 -12.48
C PRO A 95 14.43 21.51 -13.00
N PRO A 96 13.15 21.18 -12.82
CA PRO A 96 12.06 22.07 -13.22
C PRO A 96 12.23 23.43 -12.52
N GLU A 97 11.91 24.51 -13.23
CA GLU A 97 11.91 25.84 -12.62
C GLU A 97 11.02 25.85 -11.37
N VAL A 98 11.40 26.61 -10.34
CA VAL A 98 10.70 26.64 -9.05
C VAL A 98 9.20 26.91 -9.22
N ASP A 99 8.82 27.78 -10.15
CA ASP A 99 7.43 28.10 -10.45
C ASP A 99 6.65 26.92 -11.07
N GLN A 100 7.33 26.05 -11.81
CA GLN A 100 6.76 24.81 -12.35
C GLN A 100 6.69 23.73 -11.27
N ALA A 101 7.71 23.63 -10.41
CA ALA A 101 7.76 22.67 -9.31
C ALA A 101 6.73 22.97 -8.21
N LEU A 102 6.42 24.25 -7.97
CA LEU A 102 5.38 24.70 -7.03
C LEU A 102 3.98 24.65 -7.63
N ARG A 103 3.84 24.33 -8.92
CA ARG A 103 2.54 24.26 -9.58
C ARG A 103 1.85 22.96 -9.20
N ILE A 104 0.94 23.04 -8.26
CA ILE A 104 0.09 21.90 -7.90
C ILE A 104 -0.82 21.60 -9.10
N PRO A 105 -0.80 20.38 -9.67
CA PRO A 105 -1.69 20.01 -10.77
C PRO A 105 -3.15 20.14 -10.30
N PRO A 106 -4.04 20.76 -11.10
CA PRO A 106 -5.46 20.89 -10.73
C PRO A 106 -6.10 19.53 -10.46
N ASP A 107 -5.75 18.51 -11.26
CA ASP A 107 -6.25 17.15 -11.13
C ASP A 107 -5.90 16.50 -9.78
N LEU A 108 -4.72 16.82 -9.24
CA LEU A 108 -4.29 16.34 -7.92
C LEU A 108 -5.14 16.97 -6.81
N VAL A 109 -5.45 18.27 -6.91
CA VAL A 109 -6.31 18.98 -5.96
C VAL A 109 -7.74 18.44 -6.01
N GLU A 110 -8.27 18.17 -7.21
CA GLU A 110 -9.60 17.59 -7.38
C GLU A 110 -9.70 16.17 -6.81
N GLY A 111 -8.67 15.34 -7.03
CA GLY A 111 -8.58 14.00 -6.44
C GLY A 111 -8.55 14.02 -4.91
N LEU A 112 -7.68 14.86 -4.32
CA LEU A 112 -7.60 15.04 -2.87
C LEU A 112 -8.92 15.58 -2.28
N ALA A 113 -9.58 16.52 -2.96
CA ALA A 113 -10.86 17.04 -2.52
C ALA A 113 -11.97 15.97 -2.57
N ALA A 114 -11.91 15.03 -3.50
CA ALA A 114 -12.81 13.88 -3.56
C ALA A 114 -12.56 12.89 -2.42
N GLU A 115 -11.30 12.64 -2.05
CA GLU A 115 -10.93 11.78 -0.90
C GLU A 115 -11.28 12.41 0.46
N VAL A 116 -11.14 13.73 0.58
CA VAL A 116 -11.45 14.48 1.82
C VAL A 116 -12.96 14.78 1.97
N ARG A 117 -13.79 14.50 0.96
CA ARG A 117 -15.25 14.54 1.12
C ARG A 117 -15.68 13.44 2.07
N LEU A 118 -15.75 13.82 3.35
CA LEU A 118 -16.37 13.01 4.39
C LEU A 118 -17.80 12.66 3.95
N PRO A 119 -18.21 11.39 3.98
CA PRO A 119 -19.56 10.97 3.59
C PRO A 119 -20.64 11.53 4.50
N VAL A 120 -20.26 12.05 5.67
CA VAL A 120 -21.12 12.68 6.66
C VAL A 120 -20.54 14.07 6.95
N PRO A 121 -21.33 15.16 6.82
CA PRO A 121 -20.92 16.46 7.32
C PRO A 121 -20.53 16.30 8.79
N LEU A 122 -19.32 16.73 9.17
CA LEU A 122 -18.95 16.72 10.59
C LEU A 122 -20.04 17.50 11.35
N PRO A 123 -20.55 16.97 12.48
CA PRO A 123 -21.43 17.75 13.32
C PRO A 123 -20.71 19.05 13.64
N ALA A 124 -21.43 20.18 13.54
CA ALA A 124 -20.88 21.46 13.96
C ALA A 124 -20.29 21.27 15.36
N PRO A 125 -19.04 21.72 15.62
CA PRO A 125 -18.48 21.58 16.94
C PRO A 125 -19.47 22.20 17.93
N GLU A 126 -19.81 21.44 18.98
CA GLU A 126 -20.56 22.01 20.09
C GLU A 126 -19.69 23.14 20.65
N THR A 127 -20.01 24.37 20.30
CA THR A 127 -19.47 25.53 20.98
C THR A 127 -20.04 25.50 22.38
N ASP A 128 -19.32 24.85 23.29
CA ASP A 128 -19.38 25.29 24.68
C ASP A 128 -19.15 26.79 24.64
N ALA A 129 -20.12 27.54 25.16
CA ALA A 129 -19.97 28.97 25.33
C ALA A 129 -18.62 29.19 26.01
N LEU A 130 -17.65 29.74 25.27
CA LEU A 130 -16.40 30.16 25.85
C LEU A 130 -16.77 31.01 27.08
N PRO A 131 -16.14 30.80 28.26
CA PRO A 131 -16.34 31.73 29.35
C PRO A 131 -16.08 33.11 28.75
N GLU A 132 -17.02 34.05 28.92
CA GLU A 132 -16.89 35.42 28.41
C GLU A 132 -15.48 35.87 28.74
N PHE A 133 -14.61 35.94 27.72
CA PHE A 133 -13.30 36.51 27.92
C PHE A 133 -13.58 37.96 28.23
N GLY A 134 -13.54 38.29 29.52
CA GLY A 134 -13.75 39.63 30.03
C GLY A 134 -12.96 40.62 29.19
N GLU A 135 -13.59 41.77 28.92
CA GLU A 135 -13.12 42.82 28.03
C GLU A 135 -11.59 42.88 27.94
N ILE A 136 -11.07 42.63 26.74
CA ILE A 136 -9.64 42.70 26.46
C ILE A 136 -9.15 44.07 26.96
N PRO A 137 -8.21 44.13 27.93
CA PRO A 137 -7.78 45.39 28.47
C PRO A 137 -7.17 46.24 27.34
N PRO A 138 -7.44 47.56 27.33
CA PRO A 138 -7.04 48.43 26.24
C PRO A 138 -5.51 48.38 26.01
N ARG A 139 -5.12 48.40 24.73
CA ARG A 139 -3.76 48.17 24.21
C ARG A 139 -2.62 48.93 24.92
N TYR A 140 -2.90 50.02 25.63
CA TYR A 140 -1.88 50.77 26.36
C TYR A 140 -1.30 50.02 27.58
N LEU A 141 -2.04 49.06 28.15
CA LEU A 141 -1.55 48.20 29.25
C LEU A 141 -0.58 47.12 28.76
N LEU A 142 -0.83 46.56 27.57
CA LEU A 142 0.06 45.56 26.94
C LEU A 142 1.46 46.12 26.66
N ASN A 143 1.56 47.41 26.31
CA ASN A 143 2.84 48.08 26.07
C ASN A 143 3.66 48.36 27.35
N GLN A 144 3.05 48.28 28.54
CA GLN A 144 3.78 48.43 29.81
C GLN A 144 4.35 47.10 30.31
N LEU A 145 3.74 45.98 29.93
CA LEU A 145 4.09 44.63 30.38
C LEU A 145 5.18 43.98 29.53
N ILE A 146 5.35 44.41 28.28
CA ILE A 146 6.39 43.90 27.39
C ILE A 146 7.56 44.89 27.41
N ARG A 147 8.47 44.71 28.38
CA ARG A 147 9.83 45.26 28.30
C ARG A 147 10.75 44.13 27.87
N PHE A 148 11.35 44.28 26.69
CA PHE A 148 12.54 43.50 26.34
C PHE A 148 13.74 44.26 26.92
N ASP A 149 14.36 43.70 27.96
CA ASP A 149 15.67 44.18 28.40
C ASP A 149 16.66 44.05 27.23
N ARG A 150 17.46 45.10 27.03
CA ARG A 150 18.57 45.16 26.08
C ARG A 150 19.85 44.61 26.69
#